data_AF-A0A1L9B0P1-F1
#
_entry.id   AF-A0A1L9B0P1-F1
#
_cell.length_a   1.000
_cell.length_b   1.000
_cell.length_c   1.000
_cell.angle_alpha   90.00
_cell.angle_beta   90.00
_cell.angle_gamma   90.00
#
_symmetry.space_group_name_H-M   'P 1'
#
loop_
_entity.id
_entity.type
_entity.pdbx_description
1 polymer ?
#
loop_
_entity_poly.entity_id
_entity_poly.type
_entity_poly.pdbx_seq_one_letter_code
_entity_poly.pdbx_strand_id
1 'polypeptide(L)'
;MAERSVLICGASIAGPALAFWLKRHGFRPVIVERAPELRTGGQSVDVRGAGQEVVRRMNLEQAIRARTTHEAGIAFVDSEGREKARISTEALDGKGPTAELEILRGELARVLYDATREDTEYLFGDRVASLTETGDRVRVGFLHGPEREFDLVIAADGIRSKTRELVFGDEARIRSLGLYIAYFTIPREPSDDTWARWYNAPGCRGLVLRPDNVGTTRALLTFLSPPRGYERLGQDEQKDVLRRVFADAGWQVPRALAGLTGTQDFYFEAIGQVRMPRWSRGRVALVGDAAYCASPISGMGTSLALVGAYILAGELSRHESHAEAFAAYERLMRPYVARAQDVPSVAPRLANPRTRAGIALGHTVLRLATAPGVRQLLGRLLTPPAEIISLPDYGVS
;
A
#
# COMPACT_ATOMS: atom_id res chain seq x y z
N MET A 1 -19.41 -4.02 -31.33
CA MET A 1 -18.68 -5.18 -30.77
C MET A 1 -19.11 -5.37 -29.33
N ALA A 2 -19.25 -6.60 -28.85
CA ALA A 2 -19.60 -6.84 -27.44
C ALA A 2 -18.51 -6.29 -26.50
N GLU A 3 -18.91 -5.69 -25.39
CA GLU A 3 -18.02 -5.14 -24.36
C GLU A 3 -17.11 -6.25 -23.81
N ARG A 4 -15.78 -6.11 -23.90
CA ARG A 4 -14.82 -7.12 -23.41
C ARG A 4 -14.91 -7.21 -21.88
N SER A 5 -15.15 -8.40 -21.36
CA SER A 5 -15.30 -8.70 -19.94
C SER A 5 -13.95 -8.93 -19.27
N VAL A 6 -13.72 -8.25 -18.13
CA VAL A 6 -12.46 -8.33 -17.39
C VAL A 6 -12.76 -8.64 -15.92
N LEU A 7 -12.32 -9.79 -15.43
CA LEU A 7 -12.36 -10.09 -14.00
C LEU A 7 -11.16 -9.46 -13.30
N ILE A 8 -11.38 -8.78 -12.18
CA ILE A 8 -10.36 -8.14 -11.36
C ILE A 8 -10.41 -8.78 -9.96
N CYS A 9 -9.31 -9.39 -9.52
CA CYS A 9 -9.24 -10.06 -8.23
C CYS A 9 -8.76 -9.07 -7.16
N GLY A 10 -9.67 -8.51 -6.35
CA GLY A 10 -9.37 -7.67 -5.19
C GLY A 10 -10.02 -6.28 -5.26
N ALA A 11 -10.66 -5.85 -4.16
CA ALA A 11 -11.41 -4.59 -4.05
C ALA A 11 -10.74 -3.58 -3.10
N SER A 12 -9.42 -3.39 -3.21
CA SER A 12 -8.68 -2.37 -2.43
C SER A 12 -8.40 -1.13 -3.28
N ILE A 13 -7.13 -0.82 -3.58
CA ILE A 13 -6.77 0.36 -4.37
C ILE A 13 -6.70 0.04 -5.87
N ALA A 14 -5.83 -0.90 -6.25
CA ALA A 14 -5.54 -1.17 -7.66
C ALA A 14 -6.75 -1.69 -8.44
N GLY A 15 -7.59 -2.52 -7.82
CA GLY A 15 -8.74 -3.13 -8.49
C GLY A 15 -9.82 -2.12 -8.89
N PRO A 16 -10.42 -1.37 -7.94
CA PRO A 16 -11.36 -0.29 -8.25
C PRO A 16 -10.77 0.81 -9.14
N ALA A 17 -9.50 1.18 -8.93
CA ALA A 17 -8.83 2.14 -9.82
C ALA A 17 -8.74 1.61 -11.27
N LEU A 18 -8.48 0.32 -11.46
CA LEU A 18 -8.45 -0.30 -12.78
C LEU A 18 -9.85 -0.39 -13.39
N ALA A 19 -10.86 -0.78 -12.62
CA ALA A 19 -12.24 -0.83 -13.07
C ALA A 19 -12.73 0.54 -13.56
N PHE A 20 -12.40 1.61 -12.85
CA PHE A 20 -12.72 2.99 -13.24
C PHE A 20 -12.22 3.34 -14.65
N TRP A 21 -10.99 2.96 -14.97
CA TRP A 21 -10.38 3.25 -16.28
C TRP A 21 -10.86 2.28 -17.37
N LEU A 22 -10.98 0.99 -17.05
CA LEU A 22 -11.51 -0.02 -17.96
C LEU A 22 -12.92 0.35 -18.43
N LYS A 23 -13.79 0.79 -17.52
CA LYS A 23 -15.15 1.19 -17.88
C LYS A 23 -15.17 2.36 -18.87
N ARG A 24 -14.32 3.38 -18.67
CA ARG A 24 -14.18 4.53 -19.58
C ARG A 24 -13.67 4.14 -20.97
N HIS A 25 -12.91 3.05 -21.04
CA HIS A 25 -12.43 2.49 -22.29
C HIS A 25 -13.38 1.46 -22.93
N GLY A 26 -14.62 1.33 -22.42
CA GLY A 26 -15.63 0.43 -22.99
C GLY A 26 -15.38 -1.05 -22.71
N PHE A 27 -14.74 -1.36 -21.57
CA PHE A 27 -14.66 -2.72 -21.03
C PHE A 27 -15.73 -2.91 -19.94
N ARG A 28 -16.11 -4.17 -19.72
CA ARG A 28 -17.01 -4.59 -18.64
C ARG A 28 -16.22 -5.19 -17.48
N PRO A 29 -15.78 -4.38 -16.50
CA PRO A 29 -15.10 -4.89 -15.33
C PRO A 29 -16.06 -5.63 -14.38
N VAL A 30 -15.56 -6.69 -13.75
CA VAL A 30 -16.17 -7.37 -12.60
C VAL A 30 -15.09 -7.52 -11.54
N ILE A 31 -15.35 -7.12 -10.30
CA ILE A 31 -14.41 -7.26 -9.19
C ILE A 31 -14.85 -8.39 -8.28
N VAL A 32 -13.94 -9.29 -7.92
CA VAL A 32 -14.14 -10.29 -6.86
C VAL A 32 -13.27 -9.97 -5.64
N GLU A 33 -13.84 -10.03 -4.43
CA GLU A 33 -13.13 -9.75 -3.18
C GLU A 33 -13.48 -10.77 -2.11
N ARG A 34 -12.45 -11.30 -1.45
CA ARG A 34 -12.59 -12.35 -0.43
C ARG A 34 -13.28 -11.87 0.84
N ALA A 35 -13.17 -10.58 1.16
CA ALA A 35 -13.88 -10.00 2.29
C ALA A 35 -15.39 -9.97 1.97
N PRO A 36 -16.27 -10.25 2.96
CA PRO A 36 -17.72 -10.25 2.76
C PRO A 36 -18.28 -8.85 2.46
N GLU A 37 -17.50 -7.81 2.70
CA GLU A 37 -17.83 -6.42 2.45
C GLU A 37 -16.56 -5.61 2.17
N LEU A 38 -16.74 -4.36 1.73
CA LEU A 38 -15.63 -3.44 1.52
C LEU A 38 -14.87 -3.17 2.83
N ARG A 39 -13.57 -3.46 2.84
CA ARG A 39 -12.71 -3.20 3.99
C ARG A 39 -12.44 -1.70 4.15
N THR A 40 -12.87 -1.14 5.28
CA THR A 40 -12.69 0.26 5.66
C THR A 40 -11.52 0.50 6.62
N GLY A 41 -10.90 -0.57 7.12
CA GLY A 41 -9.69 -0.48 7.94
C GLY A 41 -8.41 -0.30 7.12
N GLY A 42 -7.28 -0.21 7.82
CA GLY A 42 -5.95 -0.21 7.24
C GLY A 42 -5.22 1.13 7.38
N GLN A 43 -3.92 1.08 7.07
CA GLN A 43 -2.95 2.13 7.31
C GLN A 43 -3.20 3.43 6.56
N SER A 44 -2.65 4.52 7.08
CA SER A 44 -2.45 5.74 6.30
C SER A 44 -1.59 5.42 5.09
N VAL A 45 -1.97 5.96 3.94
CA VAL A 45 -1.26 5.83 2.68
C VAL A 45 -1.08 7.20 2.04
N ASP A 46 0.04 7.36 1.35
CA ASP A 46 0.34 8.57 0.61
C ASP A 46 0.00 8.41 -0.86
N VAL A 47 -0.65 9.43 -1.44
CA VAL A 47 -0.75 9.59 -2.89
C VAL A 47 0.31 10.59 -3.33
N ARG A 48 1.37 10.10 -3.99
CA ARG A 48 2.57 10.87 -4.36
C ARG A 48 2.80 10.93 -5.87
N GLY A 49 3.45 11.98 -6.35
CA GLY A 49 3.93 12.12 -7.73
C GLY A 49 2.86 11.84 -8.78
N ALA A 50 3.19 10.99 -9.76
CA ALA A 50 2.26 10.57 -10.82
C ALA A 50 0.94 9.96 -10.32
N GLY A 51 0.89 9.42 -9.09
CA GLY A 51 -0.37 8.95 -8.49
C GLY A 51 -1.37 10.09 -8.26
N GLN A 52 -0.90 11.29 -7.92
CA GLN A 52 -1.76 12.47 -7.77
C GLN A 52 -2.31 12.94 -9.10
N GLU A 53 -1.48 12.90 -10.15
CA GLU A 53 -1.91 13.20 -11.52
C GLU A 53 -2.99 12.23 -11.98
N VAL A 54 -2.84 10.93 -11.73
CA VAL A 54 -3.89 9.95 -12.04
C VAL A 54 -5.18 10.27 -11.29
N VAL A 55 -5.11 10.54 -9.99
CA VAL A 55 -6.28 10.94 -9.19
C VAL A 55 -6.95 12.22 -9.72
N ARG A 56 -6.16 13.19 -10.20
CA ARG A 56 -6.68 14.39 -10.87
C ARG A 56 -7.41 14.04 -12.15
N ARG A 57 -6.83 13.18 -12.99
CA ARG A 57 -7.51 12.65 -14.19
C ARG A 57 -8.75 11.83 -13.85
N MET A 58 -8.84 11.24 -12.66
CA MET A 58 -10.07 10.56 -12.21
C MET A 58 -11.14 11.54 -11.69
N ASN A 59 -10.83 12.83 -11.54
CA ASN A 59 -11.64 13.83 -10.84
C ASN A 59 -11.97 13.44 -9.38
N LEU A 60 -11.07 12.71 -8.71
CA LEU A 60 -11.26 12.24 -7.32
C LEU A 60 -10.45 13.03 -6.28
N GLU A 61 -9.66 14.02 -6.71
CA GLU A 61 -8.76 14.76 -5.81
C GLU A 61 -9.51 15.43 -4.65
N GLN A 62 -10.60 16.15 -4.93
CA GLN A 62 -11.39 16.80 -3.87
C GLN A 62 -12.00 15.79 -2.90
N ALA A 63 -12.52 14.66 -3.41
CA ALA A 63 -13.09 13.61 -2.58
C ALA A 63 -12.04 12.99 -1.63
N ILE A 64 -10.80 12.87 -2.09
CA ILE A 64 -9.67 12.40 -1.27
C ILE A 64 -9.24 13.49 -0.27
N ARG A 65 -9.09 14.75 -0.70
CA ARG A 65 -8.71 15.87 0.18
C ARG A 65 -9.65 16.02 1.38
N ALA A 66 -10.96 15.88 1.15
CA ALA A 66 -11.99 15.93 2.19
C ALA A 66 -11.88 14.80 3.24
N ARG A 67 -11.08 13.76 2.97
CA ARG A 67 -10.90 12.57 3.84
C ARG A 67 -9.45 12.39 4.28
N THR A 68 -8.62 13.42 4.13
CA THR A 68 -7.22 13.36 4.59
C THR A 68 -7.13 13.24 6.10
N THR A 69 -6.03 12.67 6.60
CA THR A 69 -5.81 12.47 8.05
C THR A 69 -5.63 13.77 8.83
N HIS A 70 -5.34 14.87 8.12
CA HIS A 70 -4.93 16.16 8.70
C HIS A 70 -3.72 16.04 9.65
N GLU A 71 -2.89 15.00 9.47
CA GLU A 71 -1.65 14.83 10.21
C GLU A 71 -0.71 16.01 9.93
N ALA A 72 -0.24 16.69 10.97
CA ALA A 72 0.65 17.84 10.86
C ALA A 72 2.10 17.44 10.50
N GLY A 73 2.44 16.17 10.72
CA GLY A 73 3.74 15.58 10.48
C GLY A 73 4.11 14.56 11.55
N ILE A 74 5.40 14.24 11.62
CA ILE A 74 5.95 13.23 12.54
C ILE A 74 6.83 13.90 13.60
N ALA A 75 6.57 13.58 14.86
CA ALA A 75 7.41 13.88 16.01
C ALA A 75 8.11 12.61 16.50
N PHE A 76 9.44 12.66 16.58
CA PHE A 76 10.26 11.59 17.13
C PHE A 76 10.38 11.78 18.64
N VAL A 77 10.02 10.76 19.41
CA VAL A 77 9.94 10.84 20.88
C VAL A 77 10.85 9.83 21.58
N ASP A 78 11.29 10.15 22.79
CA ASP A 78 11.98 9.19 23.66
C ASP A 78 11.01 8.36 24.52
N SER A 79 11.56 7.52 25.41
CA SER A 79 10.79 6.64 26.30
C SER A 79 9.93 7.38 27.32
N GLU A 80 10.18 8.67 27.54
CA GLU A 80 9.38 9.55 28.41
C GLU A 80 8.36 10.37 27.61
N GLY A 81 8.25 10.13 26.30
CA GLY A 81 7.39 10.90 25.40
C GLY A 81 7.92 12.29 25.05
N ARG A 82 9.17 12.62 25.43
CA ARG A 82 9.76 13.93 25.12
C ARG A 82 10.20 13.96 23.67
N GLU A 83 9.80 15.00 22.97
CA GLU A 83 10.15 15.21 21.58
C GLU A 83 11.64 15.50 21.40
N LYS A 84 12.22 14.86 20.39
CA LYS A 84 13.64 15.03 20.04
C LYS A 84 13.84 15.70 18.70
N ALA A 85 12.89 15.53 17.77
CA ALA A 85 12.83 16.16 16.47
C ALA A 85 11.39 16.15 15.94
N ARG A 86 11.06 17.09 15.03
CA ARG A 86 9.78 17.14 14.30
C ARG A 86 10.02 17.37 12.82
N ILE A 87 9.24 16.69 11.98
CA ILE A 87 9.20 16.91 10.53
C ILE A 87 7.75 17.16 10.13
N SER A 88 7.42 18.38 9.72
CA SER A 88 6.06 18.73 9.26
C SER A 88 5.75 18.15 7.87
N THR A 89 4.48 18.02 7.53
CA THR A 89 4.03 17.68 6.15
C THR A 89 4.54 18.68 5.11
N GLU A 90 4.57 19.97 5.46
CA GLU A 90 5.12 21.05 4.63
C GLU A 90 6.66 21.07 4.62
N ALA A 91 7.33 20.20 5.38
CA ALA A 91 8.78 20.10 5.32
C ALA A 91 9.24 19.39 4.05
N LEU A 92 10.41 19.80 3.56
CA LEU A 92 11.04 19.20 2.39
C LEU A 92 10.18 19.31 1.12
N ASP A 93 9.46 20.43 0.95
CA ASP A 93 8.60 20.70 -0.23
C ASP A 93 7.53 19.62 -0.47
N GLY A 94 6.86 19.14 0.59
CA GLY A 94 5.85 18.07 0.50
C GLY A 94 6.41 16.66 0.31
N LYS A 95 7.75 16.52 0.27
CA LYS A 95 8.48 15.25 0.19
C LYS A 95 8.87 14.69 1.56
N GLY A 96 8.26 15.24 2.61
CA GLY A 96 8.37 14.73 3.96
C GLY A 96 7.88 13.29 4.10
N PRO A 97 8.11 12.67 5.27
CA PRO A 97 7.66 11.30 5.56
C PRO A 97 6.13 11.14 5.50
N THR A 98 5.39 12.24 5.55
CA THR A 98 3.93 12.32 5.36
C THR A 98 3.66 13.19 4.13
N ALA A 99 2.89 12.70 3.16
CA ALA A 99 2.53 13.48 1.97
C ALA A 99 1.37 14.47 2.24
N GLU A 100 1.21 15.46 1.36
CA GLU A 100 0.05 16.37 1.38
C GLU A 100 -1.28 15.62 1.22
N LEU A 101 -1.31 14.60 0.35
CA LEU A 101 -2.45 13.70 0.18
C LEU A 101 -2.23 12.40 0.94
N GLU A 102 -2.18 12.50 2.27
CA GLU A 102 -2.27 11.33 3.16
C GLU A 102 -3.72 11.04 3.53
N ILE A 103 -4.16 9.81 3.29
CA ILE A 103 -5.52 9.33 3.53
C ILE A 103 -5.46 7.93 4.13
N LEU A 104 -6.44 7.56 4.95
CA LEU A 104 -6.59 6.17 5.40
C LEU A 104 -6.86 5.26 4.19
N ARG A 105 -6.19 4.11 4.13
CA ARG A 105 -6.35 3.15 3.01
C ARG A 105 -7.81 2.76 2.79
N GLY A 106 -8.57 2.59 3.87
CA GLY A 106 -10.00 2.27 3.79
C GLY A 106 -10.84 3.41 3.21
N GLU A 107 -10.55 4.67 3.57
CA GLU A 107 -11.22 5.85 3.01
C GLU A 107 -10.87 6.02 1.52
N LEU A 108 -9.62 5.76 1.12
CA LEU A 108 -9.25 5.78 -0.30
C LEU A 108 -9.94 4.65 -1.08
N ALA A 109 -9.99 3.44 -0.51
CA ALA A 109 -10.72 2.32 -1.11
C ALA A 109 -12.23 2.64 -1.23
N ARG A 110 -12.82 3.32 -0.25
CA ARG A 110 -14.21 3.80 -0.28
C ARG A 110 -14.43 4.79 -1.42
N VAL A 111 -13.57 5.81 -1.57
CA VAL A 111 -13.68 6.78 -2.66
C VAL A 111 -13.64 6.10 -4.04
N LEU A 112 -12.72 5.14 -4.22
CA LEU A 112 -12.61 4.40 -5.48
C LEU A 112 -13.79 3.44 -5.72
N TYR A 113 -14.29 2.80 -4.65
CA TYR A 113 -15.48 1.96 -4.70
C TYR A 113 -16.72 2.78 -5.08
N ASP A 114 -16.95 3.91 -4.42
CA ASP A 114 -18.09 4.79 -4.68
C ASP A 114 -18.07 5.32 -6.12
N ALA A 115 -16.88 5.57 -6.67
CA ALA A 115 -16.68 6.01 -8.06
C ALA A 115 -16.93 4.92 -9.11
N THR A 116 -17.13 3.66 -8.71
CA THR A 116 -17.23 2.51 -9.64
C THR A 116 -18.41 1.58 -9.37
N ARG A 117 -19.02 1.62 -8.19
CA ARG A 117 -20.05 0.66 -7.74
C ARG A 117 -21.32 0.61 -8.59
N GLU A 118 -21.65 1.68 -9.31
CA GLU A 118 -22.81 1.73 -10.20
C GLU A 118 -22.53 1.08 -11.57
N ASP A 119 -21.27 1.07 -12.01
CA ASP A 119 -20.87 0.61 -13.35
C ASP A 119 -20.07 -0.71 -13.35
N THR A 120 -19.72 -1.21 -12.17
CA THR A 120 -18.89 -2.40 -11.96
C THR A 120 -19.59 -3.37 -11.03
N GLU A 121 -19.69 -4.64 -11.45
CA GLU A 121 -20.22 -5.70 -10.61
C GLU A 121 -19.19 -6.08 -9.53
N TYR A 122 -19.60 -6.10 -8.26
CA TYR A 122 -18.76 -6.50 -7.12
C TYR A 122 -19.25 -7.82 -6.51
N LEU A 123 -18.39 -8.83 -6.51
CA LEU A 123 -18.60 -10.14 -5.93
C LEU A 123 -17.84 -10.23 -4.60
N PHE A 124 -18.46 -9.78 -3.51
CA PHE A 124 -17.89 -9.88 -2.17
C PHE A 124 -18.07 -11.28 -1.57
N GLY A 125 -17.22 -11.62 -0.60
CA GLY A 125 -17.25 -12.91 0.09
C GLY A 125 -16.78 -14.08 -0.76
N ASP A 126 -16.10 -13.84 -1.87
CA ASP A 126 -15.64 -14.88 -2.80
C ASP A 126 -14.23 -14.62 -3.31
N ARG A 127 -13.60 -15.63 -3.89
CA ARG A 127 -12.27 -15.52 -4.50
C ARG A 127 -12.09 -16.53 -5.60
N VAL A 128 -11.16 -16.25 -6.50
CA VAL A 128 -10.74 -17.21 -7.52
C VAL A 128 -10.12 -18.44 -6.84
N ALA A 129 -10.60 -19.62 -7.23
CA ALA A 129 -10.11 -20.92 -6.82
C ALA A 129 -9.35 -21.64 -7.96
N SER A 130 -9.77 -21.41 -9.21
CA SER A 130 -9.11 -21.99 -10.40
C SER A 130 -9.21 -21.05 -11.60
N LEU A 131 -8.25 -21.16 -12.51
CA LEU A 131 -8.21 -20.45 -13.79
C LEU A 131 -7.81 -21.43 -14.89
N THR A 132 -8.61 -21.53 -15.94
CA THR A 132 -8.31 -22.35 -17.12
C THR A 132 -8.53 -21.51 -18.37
N GLU A 133 -7.49 -21.31 -19.18
CA GLU A 133 -7.64 -20.64 -20.47
C GLU A 133 -8.36 -21.57 -21.46
N THR A 134 -9.42 -21.07 -22.09
CA THR A 134 -10.28 -21.77 -23.03
C THR A 134 -10.36 -20.98 -24.32
N GLY A 135 -9.35 -21.13 -25.18
CA GLY A 135 -9.27 -20.44 -26.47
C GLY A 135 -9.20 -18.92 -26.32
N ASP A 136 -10.31 -18.24 -26.58
CA ASP A 136 -10.41 -16.78 -26.53
C ASP A 136 -10.79 -16.22 -25.15
N ARG A 137 -11.00 -17.09 -24.15
CA ARG A 137 -11.46 -16.72 -22.81
C ARG A 137 -10.72 -17.45 -21.70
N VAL A 138 -11.01 -17.06 -20.46
CA VAL A 138 -10.57 -17.72 -19.24
C VAL A 138 -11.80 -18.18 -18.47
N ARG A 139 -11.93 -19.48 -18.25
CA ARG A 139 -12.88 -20.05 -17.30
C ARG A 139 -12.35 -19.88 -15.89
N VAL A 140 -13.14 -19.24 -15.05
CA VAL A 140 -12.82 -18.91 -13.67
C VAL A 140 -13.73 -19.72 -12.76
N GLY A 141 -13.11 -20.57 -11.94
CA GLY A 141 -13.78 -21.20 -10.81
C GLY A 141 -13.66 -20.31 -9.58
N PHE A 142 -14.78 -20.01 -8.96
CA PHE A 142 -14.84 -19.30 -7.69
C PHE A 142 -14.90 -20.29 -6.53
N LEU A 143 -14.57 -19.83 -5.31
CA LEU A 143 -14.59 -20.70 -4.13
C LEU A 143 -16.02 -21.02 -3.69
N HIS A 144 -16.94 -20.08 -3.84
CA HIS A 144 -18.31 -20.21 -3.38
C HIS A 144 -19.34 -20.06 -4.51
N GLY A 145 -19.08 -19.16 -5.47
CA GLY A 145 -19.94 -18.90 -6.61
C GLY A 145 -19.80 -19.89 -7.78
N PRO A 146 -20.71 -19.83 -8.76
CA PRO A 146 -20.65 -20.64 -9.97
C PRO A 146 -19.50 -20.20 -10.89
N GLU A 147 -18.97 -21.13 -11.69
CA GLU A 147 -17.97 -20.79 -12.70
C GLU A 147 -18.47 -19.74 -13.70
N ARG A 148 -17.57 -18.84 -14.13
CA ARG A 148 -17.85 -17.83 -15.17
C ARG A 148 -16.70 -17.76 -16.16
N GLU A 149 -16.98 -17.26 -17.35
CA GLU A 149 -15.97 -17.01 -18.38
C GLU A 149 -15.75 -15.51 -18.56
N PHE A 150 -14.49 -15.11 -18.70
CA PHE A 150 -14.07 -13.73 -18.92
C PHE A 150 -13.06 -13.66 -20.06
N ASP A 151 -12.98 -12.54 -20.77
CA ASP A 151 -12.00 -12.38 -21.85
C ASP A 151 -10.58 -12.20 -21.28
N LEU A 152 -10.46 -11.56 -20.10
CA LEU A 152 -9.21 -11.35 -19.36
C LEU A 152 -9.42 -11.48 -17.83
N VAL A 153 -8.34 -11.83 -17.11
CA VAL A 153 -8.30 -11.82 -15.64
C VAL A 153 -7.11 -11.00 -15.15
N ILE A 154 -7.35 -10.07 -14.23
CA ILE A 154 -6.33 -9.20 -13.67
C ILE A 154 -6.23 -9.43 -12.15
N ALA A 155 -5.06 -9.80 -11.67
CA ALA A 155 -4.81 -9.97 -10.25
C ALA A 155 -4.46 -8.63 -9.58
N ALA A 156 -5.26 -8.23 -8.59
CA ALA A 156 -5.07 -7.04 -7.77
C ALA A 156 -5.15 -7.38 -6.26
N ASP A 157 -4.93 -8.64 -5.89
CA ASP A 157 -5.20 -9.27 -4.59
C ASP A 157 -4.00 -9.20 -3.62
N GLY A 158 -3.07 -8.27 -3.89
CA GLY A 158 -2.03 -7.85 -2.95
C GLY A 158 -0.74 -8.69 -2.95
N ILE A 159 0.16 -8.38 -2.01
CA ILE A 159 1.49 -9.01 -1.93
C ILE A 159 1.45 -10.53 -1.86
N ARG A 160 0.43 -11.11 -1.21
CA ARG A 160 0.18 -12.56 -1.09
C ARG A 160 -0.92 -13.05 -2.05
N SER A 161 -0.91 -12.49 -3.26
CA SER A 161 -1.83 -12.83 -4.34
C SER A 161 -1.92 -14.34 -4.57
N LYS A 162 -3.12 -14.90 -4.40
CA LYS A 162 -3.41 -16.30 -4.74
C LYS A 162 -3.59 -16.47 -6.23
N THR A 163 -4.14 -15.46 -6.91
CA THR A 163 -4.23 -15.46 -8.37
C THR A 163 -2.85 -15.55 -9.03
N ARG A 164 -1.87 -14.82 -8.50
CA ARG A 164 -0.47 -14.92 -8.95
C ARG A 164 0.11 -16.30 -8.69
N GLU A 165 -0.13 -16.90 -7.53
CA GLU A 165 0.35 -18.26 -7.24
C GLU A 165 -0.25 -19.28 -8.23
N LEU A 166 -1.56 -19.20 -8.52
CA LEU A 166 -2.24 -20.08 -9.48
C LEU A 166 -1.65 -19.99 -10.88
N VAL A 167 -1.27 -18.79 -11.31
CA VAL A 167 -0.79 -18.55 -12.68
C VAL A 167 0.73 -18.73 -12.78
N PHE A 168 1.51 -18.21 -11.85
CA PHE A 168 2.96 -18.15 -12.00
C PHE A 168 3.71 -19.20 -11.16
N GLY A 169 3.02 -19.91 -10.27
CA GLY A 169 3.65 -20.86 -9.35
C GLY A 169 4.83 -20.23 -8.62
N ASP A 170 5.97 -20.91 -8.66
CA ASP A 170 7.20 -20.51 -7.98
C ASP A 170 8.01 -19.40 -8.69
N GLU A 171 7.57 -18.92 -9.87
CA GLU A 171 8.20 -17.77 -10.53
C GLU A 171 8.06 -16.48 -9.69
N ALA A 172 7.03 -16.40 -8.84
CA ALA A 172 6.76 -15.26 -7.99
C ALA A 172 7.55 -15.32 -6.67
N ARG A 173 8.60 -14.48 -6.54
CA ARG A 173 9.40 -14.41 -5.33
C ARG A 173 9.08 -13.16 -4.50
N ILE A 174 8.69 -13.37 -3.25
CA ILE A 174 8.62 -12.31 -2.24
C ILE A 174 9.99 -12.23 -1.56
N ARG A 175 10.75 -11.17 -1.87
CA ARG A 175 12.03 -10.89 -1.19
C ARG A 175 11.74 -10.23 0.14
N SER A 176 11.93 -10.95 1.24
CA SER A 176 11.81 -10.38 2.59
C SER A 176 12.84 -9.28 2.84
N LEU A 177 12.43 -8.23 3.55
CA LEU A 177 13.30 -7.16 4.05
C LEU A 177 13.67 -7.33 5.53
N GLY A 178 13.33 -8.48 6.14
CA GLY A 178 13.65 -8.77 7.55
C GLY A 178 12.93 -7.86 8.55
N LEU A 179 11.78 -7.33 8.16
CA LEU A 179 10.94 -6.41 8.93
C LEU A 179 9.53 -6.99 9.02
N TYR A 180 8.97 -7.01 10.22
CA TYR A 180 7.57 -7.30 10.47
C TYR A 180 6.84 -6.02 10.85
N ILE A 181 5.60 -5.91 10.40
CA ILE A 181 4.69 -4.83 10.80
C ILE A 181 3.40 -5.39 11.34
N ALA A 182 2.81 -4.66 12.29
CA ALA A 182 1.42 -4.83 12.68
C ALA A 182 0.73 -3.46 12.69
N TYR A 183 -0.46 -3.40 12.11
CA TYR A 183 -1.29 -2.20 12.07
C TYR A 183 -2.67 -2.52 12.65
N PHE A 184 -3.18 -1.63 13.49
CA PHE A 184 -4.51 -1.74 14.08
C PHE A 184 -4.97 -0.41 14.67
N THR A 185 -6.27 -0.31 14.90
CA THR A 185 -6.89 0.86 15.52
C THR A 185 -6.97 0.72 17.04
N ILE A 186 -6.68 1.82 17.74
CA ILE A 186 -6.85 1.96 19.19
C ILE A 186 -7.72 3.18 19.52
N PRO A 187 -8.39 3.20 20.69
CA PRO A 187 -9.11 4.39 21.14
C PRO A 187 -8.19 5.61 21.24
N ARG A 188 -8.71 6.77 20.83
CA ARG A 188 -8.03 8.06 20.97
C ARG A 188 -8.05 8.49 22.45
N GLU A 189 -6.94 9.03 22.91
CA GLU A 189 -6.78 9.64 24.24
C GLU A 189 -6.64 11.16 24.12
N PRO A 190 -6.91 11.93 25.20
CA PRO A 190 -6.73 13.38 25.21
C PRO A 190 -5.31 13.85 24.88
N SER A 191 -4.30 13.00 25.09
CA SER A 191 -2.90 13.28 24.75
C SER A 191 -2.56 13.14 23.26
N ASP A 192 -3.48 12.59 22.45
CA ASP A 192 -3.25 12.39 21.02
C ASP A 192 -3.57 13.66 20.24
N ASP A 193 -2.52 14.36 19.84
CA ASP A 193 -2.60 15.57 19.02
C ASP A 193 -2.54 15.24 17.52
N THR A 194 -2.38 16.27 16.69
CA THR A 194 -2.32 16.15 15.23
C THR A 194 -0.99 15.63 14.71
N TRP A 195 -0.03 15.28 15.57
CA TRP A 195 1.28 14.79 15.18
C TRP A 195 1.38 13.28 15.36
N ALA A 196 1.86 12.58 14.34
CA ALA A 196 2.30 11.20 14.52
C ALA A 196 3.47 11.14 15.50
N ARG A 197 3.42 10.22 16.46
CA ARG A 197 4.48 9.98 17.43
C ARG A 197 5.25 8.74 17.05
N TRP A 198 6.51 8.91 16.66
CA TRP A 198 7.41 7.80 16.35
C TRP A 198 8.34 7.55 17.52
N TYR A 199 8.16 6.39 18.17
CA TYR A 199 9.02 5.90 19.22
C TYR A 199 9.85 4.70 18.75
N ASN A 200 11.15 4.73 19.04
CA ASN A 200 12.03 3.58 18.87
C ASN A 200 12.41 2.99 20.24
N ALA A 201 12.18 1.69 20.40
CA ALA A 201 12.67 0.92 21.52
C ALA A 201 13.94 0.13 21.12
N PRO A 202 14.88 -0.11 22.05
CA PRO A 202 16.00 -1.01 21.81
C PRO A 202 15.54 -2.39 21.33
N GLY A 203 16.42 -3.11 20.62
CA GLY A 203 16.08 -4.41 20.03
C GLY A 203 15.44 -4.32 18.65
N CYS A 204 15.64 -3.21 17.93
CA CYS A 204 15.09 -2.99 16.59
C CYS A 204 13.55 -2.99 16.57
N ARG A 205 12.94 -2.28 17.54
CA ARG A 205 11.49 -2.20 17.73
C ARG A 205 11.03 -0.75 17.55
N GLY A 206 9.86 -0.56 16.96
CA GLY A 206 9.24 0.74 16.77
C GLY A 206 7.74 0.69 17.08
N LEU A 207 7.24 1.80 17.61
CA LEU A 207 5.81 2.11 17.69
C LEU A 207 5.60 3.47 17.05
N VAL A 208 4.67 3.55 16.11
CA VAL A 208 4.14 4.81 15.60
C VAL A 208 2.67 4.90 16.00
N LEU A 209 2.31 5.96 16.72
CA LEU A 209 0.92 6.35 16.94
C LEU A 209 0.58 7.49 15.99
N ARG A 210 -0.45 7.32 15.16
CA ARG A 210 -0.84 8.32 14.16
C ARG A 210 -2.27 8.79 14.40
N PRO A 211 -2.55 10.10 14.30
CA PRO A 211 -3.91 10.60 14.32
C PRO A 211 -4.67 10.13 13.07
N ASP A 212 -5.99 10.10 13.18
CA ASP A 212 -6.86 9.98 12.02
C ASP A 212 -8.00 11.02 12.05
N ASN A 213 -8.79 11.02 10.99
CA ASN A 213 -9.92 11.92 10.78
C ASN A 213 -11.28 11.33 11.19
N VAL A 214 -11.31 10.18 11.87
CA VAL A 214 -12.55 9.48 12.27
C VAL A 214 -12.68 9.31 13.78
N GLY A 215 -11.80 9.97 14.56
CA GLY A 215 -11.88 10.01 16.01
C GLY A 215 -11.14 8.88 16.73
N THR A 216 -10.24 8.16 16.05
CA THR A 216 -9.42 7.10 16.64
C THR A 216 -7.92 7.39 16.50
N THR A 217 -7.09 6.44 16.92
CA THR A 217 -5.63 6.51 16.76
C THR A 217 -5.15 5.22 16.13
N ARG A 218 -4.20 5.34 15.21
CA ARG A 218 -3.65 4.20 14.47
C ARG A 218 -2.31 3.81 15.08
N ALA A 219 -2.20 2.55 15.49
CA ALA A 219 -0.97 1.98 16.01
C ALA A 219 -0.26 1.18 14.92
N LEU A 220 1.02 1.48 14.71
CA LEU A 220 1.91 0.72 13.85
C LEU A 220 3.08 0.21 14.71
N LEU A 221 3.13 -1.10 14.92
CA LEU A 221 4.27 -1.77 15.54
C LEU A 221 5.20 -2.30 14.46
N THR A 222 6.50 -2.07 14.62
CA THR A 222 7.54 -2.55 13.70
C THR A 222 8.63 -3.29 14.46
N PHE A 223 9.09 -4.43 13.95
CA PHE A 223 10.26 -5.10 14.52
C PHE A 223 11.08 -5.85 13.47
N LEU A 224 12.41 -5.85 13.64
CA LEU A 224 13.28 -6.62 12.75
C LEU A 224 13.44 -8.05 13.26
N SER A 225 13.27 -9.00 12.34
CA SER A 225 13.47 -10.43 12.58
C SER A 225 13.79 -11.11 11.26
N PRO A 226 14.68 -12.14 11.25
CA PRO A 226 14.76 -13.06 10.13
C PRO A 226 13.37 -13.64 9.78
N PRO A 227 13.14 -14.07 8.53
CA PRO A 227 11.89 -14.72 8.16
C PRO A 227 11.61 -15.93 9.05
N ARG A 228 10.50 -15.88 9.79
CA ARG A 228 10.06 -16.96 10.70
C ARG A 228 8.68 -17.52 10.38
N GLY A 229 8.01 -16.97 9.36
CA GLY A 229 6.66 -17.40 8.99
C GLY A 229 5.57 -16.90 9.95
N TYR A 230 5.85 -15.93 10.83
CA TYR A 230 4.85 -15.39 11.76
C TYR A 230 3.62 -14.85 11.04
N GLU A 231 3.80 -14.34 9.83
CA GLU A 231 2.74 -13.80 8.98
C GLU A 231 1.76 -14.84 8.44
N ARG A 232 2.03 -16.13 8.68
CA ARG A 232 1.19 -17.28 8.33
C ARG A 232 0.43 -17.87 9.53
N LEU A 233 0.76 -17.41 10.75
CA LEU A 233 0.08 -17.84 11.97
C LEU A 233 -1.36 -17.31 12.02
N GLY A 234 -2.18 -17.87 12.92
CA GLY A 234 -3.49 -17.31 13.23
C GLY A 234 -3.38 -15.92 13.87
N GLN A 235 -4.43 -15.10 13.78
CA GLN A 235 -4.38 -13.72 14.30
C GLN A 235 -4.04 -13.66 15.79
N ASP A 236 -4.58 -14.58 16.60
CA ASP A 236 -4.30 -14.60 18.04
C ASP A 236 -2.84 -14.93 18.34
N GLU A 237 -2.25 -15.87 17.62
CA GLU A 237 -0.83 -16.21 17.71
C GLU A 237 0.07 -15.05 17.26
N GLN A 238 -0.34 -14.31 16.21
CA GLN A 238 0.35 -13.09 15.77
C GLN A 238 0.32 -12.01 16.86
N LYS A 239 -0.85 -11.81 17.51
CA LYS A 239 -0.99 -10.89 18.65
C LYS A 239 -0.09 -11.31 19.81
N ASP A 240 0.04 -12.61 20.08
CA ASP A 240 0.94 -13.12 21.12
C ASP A 240 2.42 -12.93 20.78
N VAL A 241 2.81 -13.03 19.51
CA VAL A 241 4.15 -12.64 19.05
C VAL A 241 4.40 -11.17 19.40
N LEU A 242 3.46 -10.27 19.09
CA LEU A 242 3.61 -8.85 19.41
C LEU A 242 3.74 -8.62 20.92
N ARG A 243 2.88 -9.24 21.74
CA ARG A 243 2.94 -9.12 23.21
C ARG A 243 4.31 -9.54 23.75
N ARG A 244 4.87 -10.65 23.27
CA ARG A 244 6.21 -11.12 23.66
C ARG A 244 7.33 -10.19 23.19
N VAL A 245 7.28 -9.75 21.93
CA VAL A 245 8.32 -8.90 21.33
C VAL A 245 8.36 -7.52 21.98
N PHE A 246 7.22 -7.01 22.45
CA PHE A 246 7.09 -5.63 22.91
C PHE A 246 6.87 -5.49 24.43
N ALA A 247 6.94 -6.58 25.21
CA ALA A 247 6.63 -6.61 26.64
C ALA A 247 7.38 -5.56 27.49
N ASP A 248 8.66 -5.30 27.17
CA ASP A 248 9.56 -4.41 27.89
C ASP A 248 9.84 -3.08 27.16
N ALA A 249 9.10 -2.78 26.08
CA ALA A 249 9.45 -1.66 25.21
C ALA A 249 9.09 -0.28 25.81
N GLY A 250 8.22 -0.20 26.82
CA GLY A 250 7.91 1.06 27.53
C GLY A 250 7.09 2.08 26.72
N TRP A 251 7.09 3.34 27.18
CA TRP A 251 6.28 4.44 26.62
C TRP A 251 4.79 4.02 26.44
N GLN A 252 4.19 4.28 25.28
CA GLN A 252 2.80 3.97 24.94
C GLN A 252 2.63 2.55 24.37
N VAL A 253 3.66 1.71 24.42
CA VAL A 253 3.55 0.31 23.97
C VAL A 253 2.53 -0.49 24.78
N PRO A 254 2.44 -0.40 26.12
CA PRO A 254 1.39 -1.08 26.88
C PRO A 254 -0.02 -0.70 26.41
N ARG A 255 -0.26 0.58 26.11
CA ARG A 255 -1.52 1.07 25.54
C ARG A 255 -1.80 0.45 24.17
N ALA A 256 -0.82 0.44 23.28
CA ALA A 256 -0.96 -0.20 21.97
C ALA A 256 -1.26 -1.71 22.10
N LEU A 257 -0.55 -2.43 22.98
CA LEU A 257 -0.78 -3.86 23.21
C LEU A 257 -2.17 -4.15 23.82
N ALA A 258 -2.69 -3.28 24.68
CA ALA A 258 -4.04 -3.38 25.20
C ALA A 258 -5.10 -3.29 24.10
N GLY A 259 -4.85 -2.47 23.06
CA GLY A 259 -5.72 -2.34 21.89
C GLY A 259 -5.88 -3.61 21.05
N LEU A 260 -4.96 -4.58 21.14
CA LEU A 260 -5.00 -5.83 20.37
C LEU A 260 -6.23 -6.70 20.68
N THR A 261 -6.80 -6.59 21.88
CA THR A 261 -7.92 -7.42 22.33
C THR A 261 -9.26 -6.98 21.71
N GLY A 262 -9.40 -5.70 21.34
CA GLY A 262 -10.67 -5.15 20.83
C GLY A 262 -10.66 -4.73 19.36
N THR A 263 -9.51 -4.69 18.69
CA THR A 263 -9.41 -4.27 17.29
C THR A 263 -10.08 -5.28 16.35
N GLN A 264 -10.87 -4.76 15.42
CA GLN A 264 -11.52 -5.50 14.32
C GLN A 264 -10.73 -5.41 13.01
N ASP A 265 -9.72 -4.55 12.94
CA ASP A 265 -8.96 -4.22 11.74
C ASP A 265 -7.48 -4.59 11.84
N PHE A 266 -7.17 -5.57 12.69
CA PHE A 266 -5.80 -6.06 12.90
C PHE A 266 -5.20 -6.61 11.60
N TYR A 267 -4.02 -6.10 11.26
CA TYR A 267 -3.23 -6.53 10.12
C TYR A 267 -1.79 -6.82 10.56
N PHE A 268 -1.25 -7.96 10.15
CA PHE A 268 0.12 -8.35 10.41
C PHE A 268 0.78 -8.89 9.14
N GLU A 269 2.01 -8.46 8.85
CA GLU A 269 2.71 -8.86 7.64
C GLU A 269 4.24 -8.87 7.81
N ALA A 270 4.88 -9.82 7.11
CA ALA A 270 6.31 -9.78 6.84
C ALA A 270 6.56 -8.89 5.63
N ILE A 271 7.27 -7.77 5.84
CA ILE A 271 7.57 -6.85 4.77
C ILE A 271 8.50 -7.49 3.75
N GLY A 272 8.08 -7.42 2.50
CA GLY A 272 8.84 -7.86 1.36
C GLY A 272 8.54 -7.07 0.10
N GLN A 273 9.29 -7.40 -0.95
CA GLN A 273 9.07 -6.89 -2.29
C GLN A 273 8.69 -8.04 -3.22
N VAL A 274 7.73 -7.81 -4.11
CA VAL A 274 7.41 -8.75 -5.19
C VAL A 274 8.27 -8.39 -6.39
N ARG A 275 9.15 -9.30 -6.80
CA ARG A 275 9.95 -9.14 -8.01
C ARG A 275 9.66 -10.29 -8.95
N MET A 276 9.21 -9.95 -10.16
CA MET A 276 8.85 -10.92 -11.17
C MET A 276 9.51 -10.59 -12.50
N PRO A 277 9.91 -11.60 -13.30
CA PRO A 277 10.47 -11.38 -14.62
C PRO A 277 9.44 -10.90 -15.64
N ARG A 278 8.15 -11.17 -15.40
CA ARG A 278 6.99 -10.80 -16.22
C ARG A 278 5.75 -10.63 -15.31
N TRP A 279 4.82 -9.79 -15.72
CA TRP A 279 3.57 -9.50 -15.00
C TRP A 279 2.32 -10.04 -15.70
N SER A 280 2.49 -10.78 -16.79
CA SER A 280 1.39 -11.43 -17.51
C SER A 280 1.78 -12.81 -18.03
N ARG A 281 0.78 -13.68 -18.16
CA ARG A 281 0.87 -14.97 -18.82
C ARG A 281 -0.49 -15.27 -19.47
N GLY A 282 -0.48 -15.48 -20.79
CA GLY A 282 -1.69 -15.65 -21.57
C GLY A 282 -2.67 -14.50 -21.33
N ARG A 283 -3.89 -14.82 -20.91
CA ARG A 283 -4.97 -13.86 -20.68
C ARG A 283 -5.01 -13.29 -19.26
N VAL A 284 -3.99 -13.60 -18.46
CA VAL A 284 -3.88 -13.15 -17.07
C VAL A 284 -2.76 -12.12 -16.91
N ALA A 285 -3.04 -11.00 -16.26
CA ALA A 285 -2.03 -10.01 -15.87
C ALA A 285 -2.14 -9.62 -14.39
N LEU A 286 -1.11 -8.97 -13.86
CA LEU A 286 -1.01 -8.56 -12.47
C LEU A 286 -0.92 -7.04 -12.39
N VAL A 287 -1.50 -6.43 -11.34
CA VAL A 287 -1.38 -4.99 -11.05
C VAL A 287 -1.22 -4.74 -9.55
N GLY A 288 -0.58 -3.62 -9.18
CA GLY A 288 -0.37 -3.23 -7.80
C GLY A 288 0.56 -4.18 -7.04
N ASP A 289 0.30 -4.38 -5.75
CA ASP A 289 1.15 -5.23 -4.89
C ASP A 289 1.21 -6.70 -5.34
N ALA A 290 0.24 -7.16 -6.13
CA ALA A 290 0.29 -8.50 -6.73
C ALA A 290 1.45 -8.62 -7.73
N ALA A 291 1.73 -7.57 -8.51
CA ALA A 291 2.79 -7.55 -9.52
C ALA A 291 4.15 -7.07 -9.00
N TYR A 292 4.15 -6.01 -8.19
CA TYR A 292 5.36 -5.23 -7.93
C TYR A 292 5.37 -4.51 -6.58
N CYS A 293 4.87 -5.15 -5.52
CA CYS A 293 4.91 -4.58 -4.18
C CYS A 293 6.32 -4.03 -3.87
N ALA A 294 6.41 -2.73 -3.58
CA ALA A 294 7.68 -2.04 -3.36
C ALA A 294 8.11 -2.00 -1.89
N SER A 295 7.32 -2.61 -1.01
CA SER A 295 7.33 -2.48 0.46
C SER A 295 6.81 -1.13 0.96
N PRO A 296 6.21 -1.08 2.17
CA PRO A 296 5.79 0.18 2.79
C PRO A 296 6.94 1.17 3.02
N ILE A 297 8.19 0.69 3.09
CA ILE A 297 9.38 1.54 3.28
C ILE A 297 9.57 2.50 2.08
N SER A 298 9.12 2.09 0.88
CA SER A 298 9.18 2.97 -0.29
C SER A 298 8.19 4.13 -0.23
N GLY A 299 7.08 4.00 0.50
CA GLY A 299 5.95 4.95 0.45
C GLY A 299 5.20 5.00 -0.90
N MET A 300 5.56 4.16 -1.88
CA MET A 300 5.08 4.29 -3.27
C MET A 300 3.97 3.30 -3.66
N GLY A 301 3.55 2.40 -2.75
CA GLY A 301 2.61 1.32 -3.08
C GLY A 301 1.29 1.81 -3.69
N THR A 302 0.71 2.87 -3.12
CA THR A 302 -0.54 3.47 -3.61
C THR A 302 -0.37 4.15 -4.96
N SER A 303 0.69 4.94 -5.14
CA SER A 303 1.00 5.56 -6.44
C SER A 303 1.25 4.53 -7.54
N LEU A 304 1.98 3.45 -7.25
CA LEU A 304 2.21 2.35 -8.19
C LEU A 304 0.91 1.61 -8.56
N ALA A 305 -0.03 1.47 -7.62
CA ALA A 305 -1.34 0.89 -7.88
C ALA A 305 -2.17 1.77 -8.82
N LEU A 306 -2.28 3.06 -8.53
CA LEU A 306 -3.05 4.02 -9.33
C LEU A 306 -2.48 4.18 -10.75
N VAL A 307 -1.16 4.40 -10.86
CA VAL A 307 -0.48 4.55 -12.15
C VAL A 307 -0.53 3.26 -12.96
N GLY A 308 -0.30 2.11 -12.32
CA GLY A 308 -0.39 0.83 -13.00
C GLY A 308 -1.78 0.52 -13.53
N ALA A 309 -2.83 0.85 -12.77
CA ALA A 309 -4.21 0.71 -13.21
C ALA A 309 -4.52 1.59 -14.44
N TYR A 310 -4.10 2.86 -14.41
CA TYR A 310 -4.26 3.78 -15.54
C TYR A 310 -3.56 3.28 -16.81
N ILE A 311 -2.28 2.93 -16.71
CA ILE A 311 -1.50 2.46 -17.87
C ILE A 311 -2.05 1.14 -18.40
N LEU A 312 -2.37 0.18 -17.53
CA LEU A 312 -2.89 -1.12 -17.96
C LEU A 312 -4.21 -0.98 -18.75
N ALA A 313 -5.16 -0.20 -18.24
CA ALA A 313 -6.42 0.03 -18.93
C ALA A 313 -6.23 0.76 -20.27
N GLY A 314 -5.36 1.78 -20.29
CA GLY A 314 -5.09 2.53 -21.51
C GLY A 314 -4.35 1.73 -22.59
N GLU A 315 -3.37 0.88 -22.19
CA GLU A 315 -2.69 0.00 -23.16
C GLU A 315 -3.65 -1.07 -23.69
N LEU A 316 -4.58 -1.57 -22.87
CA LEU A 316 -5.66 -2.47 -23.30
C LEU A 316 -6.63 -1.81 -24.28
N SER A 317 -6.88 -0.50 -24.16
CA SER A 317 -7.77 0.22 -25.08
C SER A 317 -7.13 0.53 -26.42
N ARG A 318 -5.80 0.64 -26.47
CA ARG A 318 -5.05 0.99 -27.69
C ARG A 318 -4.70 -0.20 -28.56
N HIS A 319 -4.58 -1.39 -27.99
CA HIS A 319 -4.16 -2.58 -28.71
C HIS A 319 -5.33 -3.54 -28.92
N GLU A 320 -5.43 -4.10 -30.12
CA GLU A 320 -6.40 -5.17 -30.38
C GLU A 320 -6.02 -6.44 -29.61
N SER A 321 -4.72 -6.72 -29.53
CA SER A 321 -4.11 -7.87 -28.83
C SER A 321 -3.81 -7.56 -27.37
N HIS A 322 -4.35 -8.38 -26.46
CA HIS A 322 -4.03 -8.30 -25.03
C HIS A 322 -2.55 -8.56 -24.74
N ALA A 323 -1.88 -9.40 -25.55
CA ALA A 323 -0.46 -9.69 -25.39
C ALA A 323 0.41 -8.44 -25.65
N GLU A 324 0.07 -7.67 -26.68
CA GLU A 324 0.75 -6.40 -26.99
C GLU A 324 0.47 -5.35 -25.91
N ALA A 325 -0.78 -5.24 -25.46
CA ALA A 325 -1.16 -4.36 -24.36
C ALA A 325 -0.37 -4.68 -23.08
N PHE A 326 -0.29 -5.96 -22.69
CA PHE A 326 0.45 -6.37 -21.50
C PHE A 326 1.95 -6.10 -21.62
N ALA A 327 2.55 -6.33 -22.80
CA ALA A 327 3.95 -6.01 -23.05
C ALA A 327 4.22 -4.50 -22.98
N ALA A 328 3.34 -3.67 -23.54
CA ALA A 328 3.45 -2.21 -23.49
C ALA A 328 3.30 -1.67 -22.06
N TYR A 329 2.29 -2.17 -21.32
CA TYR A 329 2.09 -1.88 -19.90
C TYR A 329 3.36 -2.17 -19.10
N GLU A 330 3.91 -3.37 -19.27
CA GLU A 330 5.11 -3.80 -18.56
C GLU A 330 6.32 -2.92 -18.88
N ARG A 331 6.54 -2.60 -20.16
CA ARG A 331 7.63 -1.74 -20.62
C ARG A 331 7.57 -0.34 -20.02
N LEU A 332 6.37 0.24 -19.92
CA LEU A 332 6.17 1.58 -19.35
C LEU A 332 6.34 1.59 -17.83
N MET A 333 5.81 0.58 -17.14
CA MET A 333 5.81 0.52 -15.67
C MET A 333 7.14 0.03 -15.09
N ARG A 334 7.92 -0.82 -15.79
CA ARG A 334 9.14 -1.43 -15.24
C ARG A 334 10.16 -0.41 -14.70
N PRO A 335 10.53 0.66 -15.42
CA PRO A 335 11.51 1.63 -14.90
C PRO A 335 11.00 2.41 -13.69
N TYR A 336 9.69 2.64 -13.60
CA TYR A 336 9.07 3.33 -12.48
C TYR A 336 9.01 2.44 -11.24
N VAL A 337 8.59 1.18 -11.41
CA VAL A 337 8.61 0.15 -10.37
C VAL A 337 10.04 -0.10 -9.86
N ALA A 338 11.02 -0.22 -10.75
CA ALA A 338 12.40 -0.52 -10.36
C ALA A 338 12.96 0.56 -9.42
N ARG A 339 12.71 1.84 -9.72
CA ARG A 339 13.08 2.97 -8.84
C ARG A 339 12.37 2.91 -7.49
N ALA A 340 11.08 2.63 -7.45
CA ALA A 340 10.33 2.50 -6.21
C ALA A 340 10.79 1.29 -5.36
N GLN A 341 11.25 0.22 -6.00
CA GLN A 341 11.79 -0.98 -5.35
C GLN A 341 13.25 -0.85 -4.94
N ASP A 342 13.96 0.19 -5.36
CA ASP A 342 15.36 0.44 -5.02
C ASP A 342 15.50 1.08 -3.63
N VAL A 343 14.99 0.37 -2.63
CA VAL A 343 15.08 0.76 -1.22
C VAL A 343 16.43 0.29 -0.67
N PRO A 344 17.25 1.18 -0.09
CA PRO A 344 18.52 0.80 0.51
C PRO A 344 18.35 -0.30 1.56
N SER A 345 19.15 -1.36 1.47
CA SER A 345 19.07 -2.53 2.39
C SER A 345 19.28 -2.17 3.87
N VAL A 346 19.94 -1.04 4.13
CA VAL A 346 20.19 -0.51 5.48
C VAL A 346 18.99 0.26 6.05
N ALA A 347 18.04 0.69 5.23
CA ALA A 347 16.92 1.54 5.65
C ALA A 347 16.08 0.95 6.80
N PRO A 348 15.67 -0.34 6.80
CA PRO A 348 14.93 -0.92 7.92
C PRO A 348 15.69 -0.84 9.25
N ARG A 349 17.02 -1.01 9.21
CA ARG A 349 17.90 -1.00 10.40
C ARG A 349 18.12 0.42 10.93
N LEU A 350 18.18 1.41 10.05
CA LEU A 350 18.25 2.82 10.45
C LEU A 350 16.94 3.29 11.09
N ALA A 351 15.80 2.87 10.53
CA ALA A 351 14.48 3.19 11.06
C ALA A 351 14.15 2.45 12.38
N ASN A 352 14.87 1.36 12.68
CA ASN A 352 14.67 0.55 13.89
C ASN A 352 16.03 0.23 14.54
N PRO A 353 16.67 1.19 15.25
CA PRO A 353 17.99 0.97 15.81
C PRO A 353 18.02 -0.11 16.90
N ARG A 354 19.13 -0.84 16.99
CA ARG A 354 19.28 -1.94 17.95
C ARG A 354 19.54 -1.46 19.38
N THR A 355 20.30 -0.38 19.55
CA THR A 355 20.85 0.05 20.85
C THR A 355 20.34 1.42 21.26
N ARG A 356 20.33 1.70 22.56
CA ARG A 356 19.99 3.02 23.11
C ARG A 356 20.89 4.13 22.53
N ALA A 357 22.19 3.86 22.39
CA ALA A 357 23.14 4.79 21.78
C ALA A 357 22.80 5.07 20.30
N GLY A 358 22.40 4.04 19.54
CA GLY A 358 21.97 4.21 18.15
C GLY A 358 20.70 5.06 18.02
N ILE A 359 19.74 4.89 18.94
CA ILE A 359 18.53 5.74 19.00
C ILE A 359 18.91 7.19 19.31
N ALA A 360 19.76 7.42 20.32
CA ALA A 360 20.22 8.77 20.68
C ALA A 360 20.99 9.46 19.55
N LEU A 361 21.83 8.71 18.82
CA LEU A 361 22.50 9.21 17.62
C LEU A 361 21.49 9.58 16.52
N GLY A 362 20.53 8.70 16.23
CA GLY A 362 19.46 8.98 15.26
C GLY A 362 18.66 10.24 15.61
N HIS A 363 18.28 10.41 16.88
CA HIS A 363 17.62 11.61 17.37
C HIS A 363 18.48 12.88 17.19
N THR A 364 19.79 12.78 17.40
CA THR A 364 20.72 13.90 17.22
C THR A 364 20.82 14.28 15.74
N VAL A 365 20.97 13.29 14.86
CA VAL A 365 21.00 13.50 13.39
C VAL A 365 19.69 14.14 12.91
N LEU A 366 18.54 13.61 13.34
CA LEU A 366 17.23 14.17 12.99
C LEU A 366 17.09 15.62 13.47
N ARG A 367 17.48 15.90 14.71
CA ARG A 367 17.42 17.26 15.27
C ARG A 367 18.24 18.24 14.44
N LEU A 368 19.47 17.86 14.06
CA LEU A 368 20.35 18.69 13.22
C LEU A 368 19.76 18.89 11.82
N ALA A 369 19.23 17.83 11.20
CA ALA A 369 18.62 17.90 9.86
C ALA A 369 17.37 18.79 9.83
N THR A 370 16.62 18.84 10.94
CA THR A 370 15.42 19.68 11.08
C THR A 370 15.70 21.10 11.57
N ALA A 371 16.96 21.44 11.84
CA ALA A 371 17.33 22.79 12.26
C ALA A 371 17.05 23.81 11.15
N PRO A 372 16.52 25.02 11.47
CA PRO A 372 16.07 26.00 10.48
C PRO A 372 17.08 26.32 9.35
N GLY A 373 18.38 26.38 9.67
CA GLY A 373 19.43 26.68 8.69
C GLY A 373 19.85 25.50 7.79
N VAL A 374 19.66 24.25 8.24
CA VAL A 374 20.00 23.04 7.47
C VAL A 374 18.87 22.65 6.51
N ARG A 375 17.62 22.84 6.95
CA ARG A 375 16.40 22.56 6.16
C ARG A 375 16.37 23.34 4.85
N GLN A 376 16.75 24.62 4.86
CA GLN A 376 16.80 25.46 3.65
C GLN A 376 17.87 24.99 2.64
N LEU A 377 18.97 24.41 3.13
CA LEU A 377 20.06 23.90 2.29
C LEU A 377 19.68 22.55 1.65
N LEU A 378 19.09 21.64 2.44
CA LEU A 378 18.71 20.30 1.98
C LEU A 378 17.51 20.30 1.01
N GLY A 379 16.55 21.21 1.18
CA GLY A 379 15.40 21.32 0.26
C GLY A 379 15.79 21.59 -1.20
N ARG A 380 16.87 22.35 -1.42
CA ARG A 380 17.40 22.63 -2.77
C ARG A 380 18.19 21.48 -3.40
N LEU A 381 18.78 20.60 -2.58
CA LEU A 381 19.68 19.53 -3.01
C LEU A 381 18.99 18.17 -3.19
N LEU A 382 17.81 17.99 -2.61
CA LEU A 382 17.06 16.74 -2.65
C LEU A 382 15.73 16.95 -3.41
N THR A 383 15.83 17.02 -4.73
CA THR A 383 14.69 16.69 -5.60
C THR A 383 14.94 15.30 -6.17
N PRO A 384 14.31 14.24 -5.60
CA PRO A 384 14.48 12.90 -6.14
C PRO A 384 13.89 12.85 -7.56
N PRO A 385 14.62 12.32 -8.56
CA PRO A 385 14.08 12.00 -9.89
C PRO A 385 13.01 10.88 -9.89
N ALA A 386 12.59 10.43 -8.70
CA ALA A 386 11.87 9.18 -8.48
C ALA A 386 10.35 9.26 -8.72
N GLU A 387 9.78 10.45 -8.87
CA GLU A 387 8.33 10.64 -9.00
C GLU A 387 7.82 10.72 -10.43
N ILE A 388 8.72 10.77 -11.41
CA ILE A 388 8.37 11.11 -12.78
C ILE A 388 8.30 9.83 -13.63
N ILE A 389 7.08 9.50 -14.02
CA ILE A 389 6.74 8.65 -15.16
C ILE A 389 5.88 9.51 -16.09
N SER A 390 6.19 9.51 -17.39
CA SER A 390 5.33 10.17 -18.36
C SER A 390 4.06 9.33 -18.51
N LEU A 391 2.91 9.93 -18.22
CA LEU A 391 1.61 9.28 -18.35
C LEU A 391 1.07 9.52 -19.77
N PRO A 392 0.98 8.49 -20.62
CA PRO A 392 0.40 8.65 -21.96
C PRO A 392 -1.04 9.16 -21.88
N ASP A 393 -1.48 9.90 -22.87
CA ASP A 393 -2.88 10.35 -22.98
C ASP A 393 -3.70 9.32 -23.77
N TYR A 394 -4.63 8.65 -23.09
CA TYR A 394 -5.48 7.63 -23.70
C TYR A 394 -6.84 8.18 -24.18
N GLY A 395 -7.03 9.50 -24.21
CA GLY A 395 -8.21 10.15 -24.80
C GLY A 395 -9.49 10.06 -23.96
N VAL A 396 -9.35 9.78 -22.66
CA VAL A 396 -10.47 9.79 -21.68
C VAL A 396 -10.03 10.52 -20.43
N SER A 397 -10.84 11.53 -20.05
CA SER A 397 -10.74 12.31 -18.83
C SER A 397 -11.89 11.97 -17.90
#